data_AF-A0ABD3URR4-F1
#
_entry.id   AF-A0ABD3URR4-F1
#
_cell.length_a   1.000
_cell.length_b   1.000
_cell.length_c   1.000
_cell.angle_alpha   90.00
_cell.angle_beta   90.00
_cell.angle_gamma   90.00
#
_symmetry.space_group_name_H-M   'P 1'
#
loop_
_entity.id
_entity.type
_entity.pdbx_description
1 polymer ?
#
loop_
_entity_poly.entity_id
_entity_poly.type
_entity_poly.pdbx_seq_one_letter_code
_entity_poly.pdbx_strand_id
1 'polypeptide(L)'
;MGRRLLRNWFLRPILDLDKLNNRLDTISFFLCAEELLVSLRQTLKSVKDVPYILKKINSPSSICTSSDWTAFLKSICSLLHINKIFEVGISETLQEQLRHLNLDIIMKANLYISTDLAFVYELVIGVIDVNRSKDKGYETIVKDGFCGELDELRQIYEELPEFLEEVSSLELARLPHMSGEKFIPCIVYIHQIGYLMCIFEEKLDDDILSKLQDFEFAFSDEDGDSKKFFYRTEKTKELDNLLGDIYHKILDMERAITRDLVTHILEFHVPILKAVTFAAELDCSLSLALVARQNNYVRPILTSEDVLDIRNGRHVLQEMTVDTFIHNDTKIYDEGRIYIITGPNYSGKSIYIKQVALIVFLSHVGSFVPADAATVGLTDRIFCAMGSKFMTAEQSTFMIDLQQVGLMLRHASSRSLCLLDEFGKGTLSEDGIGLLGGTINYFASCNNPPKVLLCTHLSEIFEVSYLQESSKIKYYTMSVLSPDDRRTDVEDIVFLYRLVPGRALLSYGLHCALLAGVSAEVIQRAASILDAVGNNKNFERLSHENISALDQQYKGAADKMLAFDTANGNLSIFFEDMFPSQR
;
A
#
# COMPACT_ATOMS: atom_id res chain seq x y z
N MET A 1 -6.74 -3.90 -10.34
CA MET A 1 -7.16 -2.52 -10.67
C MET A 1 -7.76 -1.81 -9.47
N GLY A 2 -8.70 -2.40 -8.72
CA GLY A 2 -9.31 -1.80 -7.52
C GLY A 2 -8.28 -1.35 -6.47
N ARG A 3 -7.24 -2.14 -6.17
CA ARG A 3 -6.12 -1.72 -5.29
C ARG A 3 -5.53 -0.33 -5.65
N ARG A 4 -5.35 -0.04 -6.94
CA ARG A 4 -4.82 1.25 -7.41
C ARG A 4 -5.86 2.37 -7.22
N LEU A 5 -7.13 2.06 -7.50
CA LEU A 5 -8.23 3.02 -7.32
C LEU A 5 -8.47 3.35 -5.84
N LEU A 6 -8.47 2.35 -4.95
CA LEU A 6 -8.63 2.56 -3.51
C LEU A 6 -7.49 3.40 -2.94
N ARG A 7 -6.25 3.15 -3.37
CA ARG A 7 -5.11 4.00 -3.01
C ARG A 7 -5.35 5.45 -3.48
N ASN A 8 -5.90 5.65 -4.67
CA ASN A 8 -6.25 7.00 -5.13
C ASN A 8 -7.36 7.64 -4.29
N TRP A 9 -8.36 6.88 -3.82
CA TRP A 9 -9.39 7.39 -2.92
C TRP A 9 -8.80 7.85 -1.58
N PHE A 10 -7.84 7.10 -1.03
CA PHE A 10 -7.12 7.51 0.17
C PHE A 10 -6.24 8.75 -0.06
N LEU A 11 -5.62 8.89 -1.22
CA LEU A 11 -4.81 10.07 -1.54
C LEU A 11 -5.66 11.31 -1.89
N ARG A 12 -6.93 11.11 -2.27
CA ARG A 12 -7.84 12.18 -2.70
C ARG A 12 -9.23 11.98 -2.11
N PRO A 13 -9.41 12.21 -0.79
CA PRO A 13 -10.73 12.30 -0.18
C PRO A 13 -11.57 13.37 -0.90
N ILE A 14 -12.89 13.19 -0.88
CA ILE A 14 -13.84 14.05 -1.60
C ILE A 14 -14.66 14.87 -0.61
N LEU A 15 -15.14 16.04 -1.05
CA LEU A 15 -15.99 16.95 -0.26
C LEU A 15 -17.44 17.00 -0.78
N ASP A 16 -17.72 16.26 -1.85
CA ASP A 16 -19.03 16.17 -2.49
C ASP A 16 -19.91 15.21 -1.67
N LEU A 17 -20.90 15.77 -0.96
CA LEU A 17 -21.79 15.01 -0.08
C LEU A 17 -22.58 13.94 -0.81
N ASP A 18 -23.05 14.23 -2.02
CA ASP A 18 -23.85 13.26 -2.78
C ASP A 18 -23.00 12.06 -3.18
N LYS A 19 -21.77 12.30 -3.64
CA LYS A 19 -20.83 11.21 -3.95
C LYS A 19 -20.42 10.41 -2.71
N LEU A 20 -20.23 11.07 -1.57
CA LEU A 20 -19.92 10.38 -0.31
C LEU A 20 -21.09 9.51 0.13
N ASN A 21 -22.31 10.05 0.13
CA ASN A 21 -23.52 9.32 0.49
C ASN A 21 -23.76 8.15 -0.46
N ASN A 22 -23.54 8.31 -1.77
CA ASN A 22 -23.64 7.19 -2.73
C ASN A 22 -22.65 6.04 -2.40
N ARG A 23 -21.42 6.36 -1.97
CA ARG A 23 -20.46 5.33 -1.50
C ARG A 23 -20.94 4.65 -0.22
N LEU A 24 -21.43 5.42 0.74
CA LEU A 24 -21.96 4.89 2.00
C LEU A 24 -23.22 4.04 1.79
N ASP A 25 -24.10 4.42 0.86
CA ASP A 25 -25.28 3.65 0.43
C ASP A 25 -24.85 2.33 -0.19
N THR A 26 -23.85 2.36 -1.07
CA THR A 26 -23.29 1.16 -1.69
C THR A 26 -22.69 0.20 -0.64
N ILE A 27 -22.00 0.72 0.37
CA ILE A 27 -21.50 -0.11 1.48
C ILE A 27 -22.68 -0.69 2.29
N SER A 28 -23.68 0.13 2.62
CA SER A 28 -24.87 -0.31 3.36
C SER A 28 -25.61 -1.44 2.64
N PHE A 29 -25.73 -1.32 1.31
CA PHE A 29 -26.29 -2.35 0.44
C PHE A 29 -25.55 -3.69 0.57
N PHE A 30 -24.22 -3.69 0.42
CA PHE A 30 -23.43 -4.92 0.49
C PHE A 30 -23.36 -5.52 1.90
N LEU A 31 -23.54 -4.73 2.94
CA LEU A 31 -23.67 -5.23 4.31
C LEU A 31 -25.00 -5.97 4.53
N CYS A 32 -26.07 -5.58 3.82
CA CYS A 32 -27.36 -6.28 3.87
C CYS A 32 -27.39 -7.52 2.97
N ALA A 33 -26.64 -7.51 1.86
CA ALA A 33 -26.64 -8.58 0.86
C ALA A 33 -25.31 -9.37 0.83
N GLU A 34 -25.09 -10.20 1.86
CA GLU A 34 -23.83 -10.95 2.01
C GLU A 34 -23.57 -11.95 0.87
N GLU A 35 -24.60 -12.70 0.46
CA GLU A 35 -24.45 -13.71 -0.61
C GLU A 35 -24.03 -13.07 -1.94
N LEU A 36 -24.58 -11.89 -2.25
CA LEU A 36 -24.19 -11.07 -3.39
C LEU A 36 -22.73 -10.63 -3.28
N LEU A 37 -22.32 -10.11 -2.11
CA LEU A 37 -20.96 -9.67 -1.85
C LEU A 37 -19.96 -10.81 -2.14
N VAL A 38 -20.20 -12.00 -1.59
CA VAL A 38 -19.32 -13.17 -1.75
C VAL A 38 -19.23 -13.57 -3.23
N SER A 39 -20.37 -13.66 -3.92
CA SER A 39 -20.44 -14.05 -5.33
C SER A 39 -19.69 -13.06 -6.22
N LEU A 40 -19.96 -11.75 -6.09
CA LEU A 40 -19.30 -10.69 -6.85
C LEU A 40 -17.77 -10.70 -6.62
N ARG A 41 -17.33 -10.89 -5.38
CA ARG A 41 -15.90 -10.97 -5.06
C ARG A 41 -15.22 -12.18 -5.72
N GLN A 42 -15.87 -13.33 -5.76
CA GLN A 42 -15.33 -14.51 -6.44
C GLN A 42 -15.19 -14.27 -7.94
N THR A 43 -16.21 -13.66 -8.56
CA THR A 43 -16.18 -13.30 -9.98
C THR A 43 -15.09 -12.27 -10.30
N LEU A 44 -14.94 -11.24 -9.47
CA LEU A 44 -13.92 -10.19 -9.66
C LEU A 44 -12.48 -10.72 -9.63
N LYS A 45 -12.18 -11.82 -8.93
CA LYS A 45 -10.84 -12.45 -8.94
C LYS A 45 -10.41 -12.91 -10.35
N SER A 46 -11.39 -13.23 -11.20
CA SER A 46 -11.15 -13.65 -12.58
C SER A 46 -10.93 -12.48 -13.54
N VAL A 47 -11.28 -11.26 -13.14
CA VAL A 47 -11.08 -10.04 -13.95
C VAL A 47 -9.62 -9.60 -13.86
N LYS A 48 -8.88 -9.74 -14.96
CA LYS A 48 -7.49 -9.29 -15.11
C LYS A 48 -7.44 -7.82 -15.53
N ASP A 49 -6.23 -7.27 -15.64
CA ASP A 49 -6.02 -5.89 -16.10
C ASP A 49 -6.25 -5.78 -17.61
N VAL A 50 -7.52 -5.70 -18.00
CA VAL A 50 -7.95 -5.63 -19.41
C VAL A 50 -7.29 -4.46 -20.18
N PRO A 51 -7.14 -3.24 -19.62
CA PRO A 51 -6.43 -2.15 -20.30
C PRO A 51 -4.96 -2.50 -20.60
N TYR A 52 -4.27 -3.18 -19.68
CA TYR A 52 -2.92 -3.66 -19.93
C TYR A 52 -2.89 -4.73 -21.03
N ILE A 53 -3.82 -5.69 -21.00
CA ILE A 53 -3.94 -6.73 -22.02
C ILE A 53 -4.22 -6.12 -23.40
N LEU A 54 -5.17 -5.19 -23.52
CA LEU A 54 -5.46 -4.47 -24.76
C LEU A 54 -4.24 -3.70 -25.28
N LYS A 55 -3.49 -3.05 -24.38
CA LYS A 55 -2.24 -2.36 -24.77
C LYS A 55 -1.18 -3.33 -25.28
N LYS A 56 -1.06 -4.50 -24.66
CA LYS A 56 -0.14 -5.58 -25.08
C LYS A 56 -0.54 -6.10 -26.46
N ILE A 57 -1.82 -6.42 -26.64
CA ILE A 57 -2.40 -6.93 -27.89
C ILE A 57 -2.21 -5.93 -29.05
N ASN A 58 -2.36 -4.63 -28.80
CA ASN A 58 -2.19 -3.60 -29.83
C ASN A 58 -0.71 -3.27 -30.13
N SER A 59 0.24 -3.75 -29.33
CA SER A 59 1.65 -3.39 -29.51
C SER A 59 2.31 -4.25 -30.59
N PRO A 60 2.89 -3.64 -31.66
CA PRO A 60 3.50 -4.41 -32.75
C PRO A 60 4.77 -5.16 -32.32
N SER A 61 5.38 -4.80 -31.19
CA SER A 61 6.57 -5.45 -30.64
C SER A 61 6.26 -6.51 -29.59
N SER A 62 4.99 -6.70 -29.20
CA SER A 62 4.61 -7.68 -28.20
C SER A 62 3.97 -8.91 -28.83
N ILE A 63 4.51 -10.09 -28.50
CA ILE A 63 3.90 -11.36 -28.89
C ILE A 63 2.73 -11.62 -27.93
N CYS A 64 1.52 -11.62 -28.47
CA CYS A 64 0.33 -12.02 -27.74
C CYS A 64 0.27 -13.55 -27.70
N THR A 65 0.11 -14.14 -26.52
CA THR A 65 0.01 -15.59 -26.35
C THR A 65 -1.44 -16.02 -26.24
N SER A 66 -1.74 -17.30 -26.48
CA SER A 66 -3.07 -17.88 -26.20
C SER A 66 -3.53 -17.56 -24.77
N SER A 67 -2.61 -17.55 -23.80
CA SER A 67 -2.91 -17.21 -22.40
C SER A 67 -3.44 -15.78 -22.19
N ASP A 68 -2.98 -14.81 -22.99
CA ASP A 68 -3.44 -13.42 -22.92
C ASP A 68 -4.87 -13.29 -23.46
N TRP A 69 -5.18 -13.98 -24.56
CA TRP A 69 -6.54 -14.06 -25.11
C TRP A 69 -7.51 -14.76 -24.16
N THR A 70 -7.08 -15.85 -23.52
CA THR A 70 -7.85 -16.53 -22.47
C THR A 70 -8.13 -15.60 -21.30
N ALA A 71 -7.13 -14.84 -20.86
CA ALA A 71 -7.28 -13.86 -19.79
C ALA A 71 -8.25 -12.74 -20.18
N PHE A 72 -8.20 -12.25 -21.42
CA PHE A 72 -9.11 -11.23 -21.95
C PHE A 72 -10.55 -11.74 -21.98
N LEU A 73 -10.81 -12.88 -22.64
CA LEU A 73 -12.13 -13.50 -22.74
C LEU A 73 -12.72 -13.80 -21.35
N LYS A 74 -11.93 -14.41 -20.46
CA LYS A 74 -12.37 -14.72 -19.09
C LYS A 74 -12.71 -13.45 -18.32
N SER A 75 -11.97 -12.36 -18.52
CA SER A 75 -12.26 -11.07 -17.87
C SER A 75 -13.57 -10.48 -18.37
N ILE A 76 -13.79 -10.46 -19.69
CA ILE A 76 -15.04 -9.97 -20.28
C ILE A 76 -16.24 -10.81 -19.84
N CYS A 77 -16.13 -12.13 -19.91
CA CYS A 77 -17.18 -13.03 -19.43
C CYS A 77 -17.50 -12.81 -17.94
N SER A 78 -16.47 -12.61 -17.11
CA SER A 78 -16.65 -12.29 -15.68
C SER A 78 -17.36 -10.94 -15.47
N LEU A 79 -17.07 -9.93 -16.29
CA LEU A 79 -17.77 -8.64 -16.26
C LEU A 79 -19.25 -8.79 -16.63
N LEU A 80 -19.56 -9.55 -17.68
CA LEU A 80 -20.95 -9.85 -18.05
C LEU A 80 -21.69 -10.62 -16.93
N HIS A 81 -21.00 -11.58 -16.31
CA HIS A 81 -21.55 -12.34 -15.20
C HIS A 81 -21.84 -11.46 -13.96
N ILE A 82 -21.02 -10.44 -13.69
CA ILE A 82 -21.30 -9.46 -12.62
C ILE A 82 -22.65 -8.79 -12.83
N ASN A 83 -22.99 -8.37 -14.06
CA ASN A 83 -24.30 -7.77 -14.31
C ASN A 83 -25.42 -8.78 -14.03
N LYS A 84 -25.22 -10.04 -14.41
CA LYS A 84 -26.22 -11.08 -14.15
C LYS A 84 -26.42 -11.37 -12.66
N ILE A 85 -25.35 -11.30 -11.87
CA ILE A 85 -25.42 -11.42 -10.41
C ILE A 85 -26.29 -10.29 -9.82
N PHE A 86 -26.15 -9.06 -10.29
CA PHE A 86 -27.01 -7.95 -9.86
C PHE A 86 -28.47 -8.14 -10.29
N GLU A 87 -28.73 -8.59 -11.52
CA GLU A 87 -30.10 -8.82 -12.00
C GLU A 87 -30.83 -9.92 -11.21
N VAL A 88 -30.15 -11.02 -10.90
CA VAL A 88 -30.79 -12.21 -10.30
C VAL A 88 -30.75 -12.20 -8.78
N GLY A 89 -29.65 -11.73 -8.19
CA GLY A 89 -29.44 -11.84 -6.75
C GLY A 89 -30.11 -10.74 -5.93
N ILE A 90 -30.77 -9.77 -6.57
CA ILE A 90 -31.58 -8.76 -5.89
C ILE A 90 -33.02 -9.24 -5.83
N SER A 91 -33.42 -9.79 -4.67
CA SER A 91 -34.81 -10.17 -4.42
C SER A 91 -35.73 -8.95 -4.26
N GLU A 92 -37.03 -9.14 -4.48
CA GLU A 92 -38.05 -8.11 -4.22
C GLU A 92 -37.97 -7.61 -2.77
N THR A 93 -37.79 -8.52 -1.81
CA THR A 93 -37.65 -8.19 -0.38
C THR A 93 -36.44 -7.28 -0.09
N LEU A 94 -35.30 -7.53 -0.73
CA LEU A 94 -34.12 -6.66 -0.62
C LEU A 94 -34.40 -5.31 -1.25
N GLN A 95 -35.02 -5.26 -2.43
CA GLN A 95 -35.43 -4.00 -3.05
C GLN A 95 -36.31 -3.15 -2.14
N GLU A 96 -37.29 -3.75 -1.45
CA GLU A 96 -38.15 -3.03 -0.51
C GLU A 96 -37.39 -2.45 0.67
N GLN A 97 -36.48 -3.23 1.27
CA GLN A 97 -35.63 -2.78 2.36
C GLN A 97 -34.72 -1.62 1.95
N LEU A 98 -34.28 -1.60 0.69
CA LEU A 98 -33.26 -0.69 0.18
C LEU A 98 -33.84 0.52 -0.58
N ARG A 99 -35.18 0.70 -0.63
CA ARG A 99 -35.85 1.81 -1.36
C ARG A 99 -35.36 3.20 -0.97
N HIS A 100 -34.80 3.35 0.22
CA HIS A 100 -34.31 4.62 0.76
C HIS A 100 -32.84 4.92 0.40
N LEU A 101 -32.11 3.95 -0.17
CA LEU A 101 -30.71 4.10 -0.56
C LEU A 101 -30.61 4.48 -2.03
N ASN A 102 -29.64 5.33 -2.37
CA ASN A 102 -29.33 5.62 -3.77
C ASN A 102 -28.37 4.55 -4.33
N LEU A 103 -28.92 3.56 -5.02
CA LEU A 103 -28.18 2.43 -5.58
C LEU A 103 -27.58 2.72 -6.97
N ASP A 104 -26.81 3.80 -7.06
CA ASP A 104 -26.09 4.21 -8.29
C ASP A 104 -25.21 3.08 -8.85
N ILE A 105 -24.67 2.21 -7.99
CA ILE A 105 -23.86 1.06 -8.41
C ILE A 105 -24.62 0.09 -9.33
N ILE A 106 -25.92 -0.12 -9.13
CA ILE A 106 -26.74 -1.02 -9.96
C ILE A 106 -27.03 -0.36 -11.30
N MET A 107 -27.38 0.93 -11.27
CA MET A 107 -27.59 1.70 -12.50
C MET A 107 -26.32 1.73 -13.34
N LYS A 108 -25.16 1.96 -12.72
CA LYS A 108 -23.85 1.88 -13.36
C LYS A 108 -23.54 0.50 -13.92
N ALA A 109 -23.89 -0.58 -13.22
CA ALA A 109 -23.70 -1.94 -13.73
C ALA A 109 -24.44 -2.11 -15.08
N ASN A 110 -25.72 -1.78 -15.11
CA ASN A 110 -26.56 -1.88 -16.31
C ASN A 110 -26.10 -0.95 -17.45
N LEU A 111 -25.62 0.26 -17.12
CA LEU A 111 -25.16 1.24 -18.10
C LEU A 111 -23.76 0.92 -18.68
N TYR A 112 -22.86 0.37 -17.86
CA TYR A 112 -21.46 0.16 -18.22
C TYR A 112 -21.17 -1.25 -18.70
N ILE A 113 -21.94 -2.25 -18.26
CA ILE A 113 -21.88 -3.62 -18.76
C ILE A 113 -22.96 -3.75 -19.84
N SER A 114 -22.68 -3.16 -21.00
CA SER A 114 -23.62 -3.07 -22.12
C SER A 114 -23.59 -4.30 -23.02
N THR A 115 -24.55 -4.36 -23.95
CA THR A 115 -24.57 -5.33 -25.06
C THR A 115 -23.32 -5.26 -25.93
N ASP A 116 -22.63 -4.11 -25.96
CA ASP A 116 -21.37 -3.95 -26.71
C ASP A 116 -20.29 -4.88 -26.15
N LEU A 117 -20.26 -5.06 -24.83
CA LEU A 117 -19.27 -5.93 -24.20
C LEU A 117 -19.55 -7.41 -24.52
N ALA A 118 -20.83 -7.78 -24.63
CA ALA A 118 -21.24 -9.10 -25.10
C ALA A 118 -20.87 -9.29 -26.58
N PHE A 119 -21.07 -8.27 -27.42
CA PHE A 119 -20.64 -8.32 -28.82
C PHE A 119 -19.12 -8.51 -28.95
N VAL A 120 -18.31 -7.80 -28.16
CA VAL A 120 -16.85 -8.00 -28.14
C VAL A 120 -16.49 -9.42 -27.72
N TYR A 121 -17.19 -9.99 -26.74
CA TYR A 121 -16.98 -11.38 -26.34
C TYR A 121 -17.25 -12.36 -27.49
N GLU A 122 -18.40 -12.22 -28.15
CA GLU A 122 -18.81 -13.04 -29.30
C GLU A 122 -17.86 -12.87 -30.50
N LEU A 123 -17.40 -11.65 -30.76
CA LEU A 123 -16.40 -11.36 -31.79
C LEU A 123 -15.10 -12.13 -31.54
N VAL A 124 -14.54 -12.03 -30.33
CA VAL A 124 -13.26 -12.68 -30.01
C VAL A 124 -13.41 -14.19 -29.99
N ILE A 125 -14.46 -14.73 -29.37
CA ILE A 125 -14.67 -16.19 -29.33
C ILE A 125 -15.02 -16.74 -30.71
N GLY A 126 -15.57 -15.95 -31.63
CA GLY A 126 -15.84 -16.34 -33.01
C GLY A 126 -14.56 -16.55 -33.84
N VAL A 127 -13.49 -15.79 -33.55
CA VAL A 127 -12.23 -15.84 -34.30
C VAL A 127 -11.17 -16.71 -33.61
N ILE A 128 -11.10 -16.65 -32.28
CA ILE A 128 -9.98 -17.21 -31.50
C ILE A 128 -10.38 -18.52 -30.83
N ASP A 129 -9.53 -19.55 -30.98
CA ASP A 129 -9.59 -20.78 -30.19
C ASP A 129 -8.51 -20.78 -29.10
N VAL A 130 -8.93 -20.48 -27.88
CA VAL A 130 -8.05 -20.46 -26.71
C VAL A 130 -7.70 -21.86 -26.17
N ASN A 131 -8.44 -22.90 -26.57
CA ASN A 131 -8.24 -24.27 -26.07
C ASN A 131 -7.44 -25.13 -27.04
N ARG A 132 -7.00 -24.60 -28.18
CA ARG A 132 -6.22 -25.33 -29.17
C ARG A 132 -4.92 -25.82 -28.53
N SER A 133 -4.71 -27.13 -28.53
CA SER A 133 -3.53 -27.77 -27.95
C SER A 133 -2.30 -27.60 -28.85
N LYS A 134 -1.10 -27.61 -28.25
CA LYS A 134 0.19 -27.50 -28.96
C LYS A 134 0.62 -28.82 -29.62
N ASP A 135 -0.31 -29.76 -29.78
CA ASP A 135 0.02 -31.16 -30.08
C ASP A 135 0.58 -31.35 -31.49
N LYS A 136 0.38 -30.38 -32.41
CA LYS A 136 0.76 -30.48 -33.82
C LYS A 136 2.05 -29.73 -34.21
N GLY A 137 2.84 -29.27 -33.23
CA GLY A 137 4.17 -28.69 -33.50
C GLY A 137 4.19 -27.22 -33.97
N TYR A 138 3.03 -26.58 -34.15
CA TYR A 138 2.90 -25.15 -34.45
C TYR A 138 1.87 -24.45 -33.55
N GLU A 139 2.19 -23.23 -33.08
CA GLU A 139 1.29 -22.45 -32.21
C GLU A 139 0.35 -21.60 -33.06
N THR A 140 -0.89 -22.05 -33.20
CA THR A 140 -1.97 -21.33 -33.89
C THR A 140 -3.09 -20.99 -32.94
N ILE A 141 -3.74 -19.85 -33.17
CA ILE A 141 -4.73 -19.30 -32.25
C ILE A 141 -6.07 -19.04 -32.96
N VAL A 142 -6.09 -18.95 -34.29
CA VAL A 142 -7.33 -18.74 -35.07
C VAL A 142 -8.12 -20.06 -35.18
N LYS A 143 -9.44 -19.99 -35.05
CA LYS A 143 -10.35 -21.13 -35.19
C LYS A 143 -10.26 -21.80 -36.56
N ASP A 144 -10.50 -23.11 -36.59
CA ASP A 144 -10.73 -23.83 -37.83
C ASP A 144 -12.09 -23.43 -38.43
N GLY A 145 -12.17 -23.36 -39.76
CA GLY A 145 -13.36 -22.93 -40.49
C GLY A 145 -13.58 -21.42 -40.50
N PHE A 146 -12.69 -20.62 -39.88
CA PHE A 146 -12.77 -19.16 -39.93
C PHE A 146 -12.30 -18.61 -41.29
N CYS A 147 -11.22 -19.17 -41.85
CA CYS A 147 -10.64 -18.75 -43.11
C CYS A 147 -10.20 -19.97 -43.92
N GLY A 148 -10.87 -20.20 -45.06
CA GLY A 148 -10.61 -21.36 -45.91
C GLY A 148 -9.16 -21.43 -46.39
N GLU A 149 -8.57 -20.30 -46.80
CA GLU A 149 -7.16 -20.25 -47.23
C GLU A 149 -6.18 -20.65 -46.11
N LEU A 150 -6.46 -20.25 -44.86
CA LEU A 150 -5.63 -20.63 -43.71
C LEU A 150 -5.76 -22.12 -43.40
N ASP A 151 -6.98 -22.65 -43.48
CA ASP A 151 -7.26 -24.05 -43.23
C ASP A 151 -6.63 -24.95 -44.31
N GLU A 152 -6.65 -24.54 -45.58
CA GLU A 152 -5.94 -25.21 -46.68
C GLU A 152 -4.43 -25.25 -46.41
N LEU A 153 -3.81 -24.13 -46.02
CA LEU A 153 -2.38 -24.10 -45.70
C LEU A 153 -2.04 -25.00 -44.49
N ARG A 154 -2.89 -25.02 -43.46
CA ARG A 154 -2.72 -25.91 -42.30
C ARG A 154 -2.83 -27.37 -42.70
N GLN A 155 -3.78 -27.73 -43.55
CA GLN A 155 -3.92 -29.08 -44.06
C GLN A 155 -2.67 -29.51 -44.83
N ILE A 156 -2.18 -28.67 -45.75
CA ILE A 156 -0.94 -28.96 -46.50
C ILE A 156 0.25 -29.13 -45.54
N TYR A 157 0.35 -28.31 -44.49
CA TYR A 157 1.42 -28.41 -43.50
C TYR A 157 1.33 -29.69 -42.65
N GLU A 158 0.12 -30.13 -42.29
CA GLU A 158 -0.11 -31.36 -41.52
C GLU A 158 0.18 -32.62 -42.34
N GLU A 159 -0.13 -32.61 -43.64
CA GLU A 159 0.16 -33.70 -44.59
C GLU A 159 1.62 -33.67 -45.09
N LEU A 160 2.37 -32.58 -44.80
CA LEU A 160 3.73 -32.38 -45.28
C LEU A 160 4.71 -33.49 -44.87
N PRO A 161 4.74 -33.99 -43.61
CA PRO A 161 5.69 -35.03 -43.22
C PRO A 161 5.51 -36.32 -44.02
N GLU A 162 4.27 -36.78 -44.21
CA GLU A 162 3.94 -37.98 -45.00
C GLU A 162 4.37 -37.79 -46.45
N PHE A 163 4.06 -36.62 -47.03
CA PHE A 163 4.48 -36.27 -48.38
C PHE A 163 6.01 -36.21 -48.55
N LEU A 164 6.73 -35.66 -47.56
CA LEU A 164 8.20 -35.60 -47.60
C LEU A 164 8.86 -36.98 -47.47
N GLU A 165 8.24 -37.91 -46.74
CA GLU A 165 8.65 -39.32 -46.69
C GLU A 165 8.47 -40.00 -48.05
N GLU A 166 7.36 -39.76 -48.75
CA GLU A 166 7.15 -40.26 -50.11
C GLU A 166 8.21 -39.75 -51.08
N VAL A 167 8.49 -38.44 -51.07
CA VAL A 167 9.52 -37.85 -51.95
C VAL A 167 10.92 -38.36 -51.58
N SER A 168 11.20 -38.54 -50.29
CA SER A 168 12.44 -39.19 -49.82
C SER A 168 12.59 -40.60 -50.41
N SER A 169 11.53 -41.40 -50.39
CA SER A 169 11.55 -42.77 -50.93
C SER A 169 11.80 -42.82 -52.44
N LEU A 170 11.28 -41.83 -53.18
CA LEU A 170 11.50 -41.70 -54.62
C LEU A 170 12.95 -41.30 -54.93
N GLU A 171 13.52 -40.39 -54.15
CA GLU A 171 14.94 -40.00 -54.27
C GLU A 171 15.87 -41.15 -53.87
N LEU A 172 15.53 -41.94 -52.84
CA LEU A 172 16.26 -43.14 -52.45
C LEU A 172 16.33 -44.15 -53.61
N ALA A 173 15.23 -44.34 -54.35
CA ALA A 173 15.19 -45.25 -55.50
C ALA A 173 16.11 -44.83 -56.67
N ARG A 174 16.52 -43.55 -56.74
CA ARG A 174 17.48 -43.05 -57.74
C ARG A 174 18.94 -43.29 -57.34
N LEU A 175 19.21 -43.50 -56.05
CA LEU A 175 20.56 -43.76 -55.55
C LEU A 175 20.97 -45.23 -55.81
N PRO A 176 22.11 -45.49 -56.46
CA PRO A 176 22.55 -46.85 -56.78
C PRO A 176 22.97 -47.64 -55.53
N HIS A 177 22.39 -48.83 -55.32
CA HIS A 177 22.82 -49.90 -54.37
C HIS A 177 23.45 -49.47 -53.03
N MET A 178 22.86 -48.51 -52.32
CA MET A 178 23.23 -48.20 -50.94
C MET A 178 22.31 -48.98 -49.98
N SER A 179 22.57 -50.28 -49.83
CA SER A 179 21.77 -51.15 -48.96
C SER A 179 22.31 -51.15 -47.53
N GLY A 180 21.72 -50.33 -46.66
CA GLY A 180 21.89 -50.39 -45.21
C GLY A 180 20.97 -49.40 -44.50
N GLU A 181 20.45 -49.75 -43.32
CA GLU A 181 19.57 -48.90 -42.50
C GLU A 181 20.18 -47.53 -42.10
N LYS A 182 21.47 -47.32 -42.39
CA LYS A 182 22.23 -46.09 -42.11
C LYS A 182 22.16 -45.02 -43.21
N PHE A 183 21.51 -45.29 -44.34
CA PHE A 183 21.44 -44.41 -45.51
C PHE A 183 20.00 -44.07 -45.91
N ILE A 184 19.17 -43.67 -44.95
CA ILE A 184 17.82 -43.20 -45.26
C ILE A 184 17.89 -41.68 -45.47
N PRO A 185 17.86 -41.19 -46.72
CA PRO A 185 17.81 -39.77 -46.95
C PRO A 185 16.49 -39.21 -46.41
N CYS A 186 16.53 -38.10 -45.68
CA CYS A 186 15.33 -37.42 -45.21
C CYS A 186 15.24 -36.05 -45.88
N ILE A 187 14.07 -35.68 -46.39
CA ILE A 187 13.87 -34.31 -46.86
C ILE A 187 13.46 -33.47 -45.67
N VAL A 188 14.17 -32.37 -45.44
CA VAL A 188 13.94 -31.45 -44.33
C VAL A 188 13.82 -30.03 -44.83
N TYR A 189 13.01 -29.24 -44.16
CA TYR A 189 12.90 -27.80 -44.40
C TYR A 189 13.73 -27.04 -43.36
N ILE A 190 14.62 -26.15 -43.83
CA ILE A 190 15.39 -25.25 -42.96
C ILE A 190 15.04 -23.80 -43.28
N HIS A 191 14.63 -23.05 -42.26
CA HIS A 191 14.24 -21.65 -42.41
C HIS A 191 15.39 -20.83 -43.02
N GLN A 192 15.05 -19.95 -43.98
CA GLN A 192 15.96 -19.16 -44.83
C GLN A 192 16.80 -19.94 -45.87
N ILE A 193 16.87 -21.28 -45.80
CA ILE A 193 17.64 -22.08 -46.75
C ILE A 193 16.73 -22.81 -47.76
N GLY A 194 15.58 -23.32 -47.32
CA GLY A 194 14.63 -24.07 -48.14
C GLY A 194 14.58 -25.56 -47.82
N TYR A 195 13.96 -26.34 -48.71
CA TYR A 195 13.96 -27.80 -48.65
C TYR A 195 15.31 -28.37 -49.07
N LEU A 196 15.79 -29.36 -48.31
CA LEU A 196 17.07 -30.02 -48.52
C LEU A 196 16.94 -31.52 -48.30
N MET A 197 17.73 -32.28 -49.05
CA MET A 197 17.91 -33.70 -48.82
C MET A 197 19.05 -33.88 -47.81
N CYS A 198 18.74 -34.46 -46.66
CA CYS A 198 19.68 -34.76 -45.59
C CYS A 198 20.09 -36.23 -45.65
N ILE A 199 21.39 -36.49 -45.70
CA ILE A 199 21.99 -37.82 -45.62
C ILE A 199 22.81 -37.91 -44.34
N PHE A 200 22.65 -39.02 -43.61
CA PHE A 200 23.31 -39.24 -42.32
C PHE A 200 24.64 -39.99 -42.48
N GLU A 201 25.57 -39.73 -41.56
CA GLU A 201 26.88 -40.37 -41.34
C GLU A 201 27.94 -40.18 -42.43
N GLU A 202 27.57 -40.31 -43.71
CA GLU A 202 28.52 -40.30 -44.83
C GLU A 202 28.17 -39.29 -45.92
N LYS A 203 29.20 -38.61 -46.43
CA LYS A 203 29.10 -37.70 -47.57
C LYS A 203 29.12 -38.53 -48.86
N LEU A 204 28.23 -38.21 -49.80
CA LEU A 204 28.27 -38.80 -51.14
C LEU A 204 29.63 -38.54 -51.81
N ASP A 205 30.23 -39.59 -52.38
CA ASP A 205 31.49 -39.52 -53.13
C ASP A 205 31.34 -38.65 -54.39
N ASP A 206 32.42 -37.94 -54.76
CA ASP A 206 32.45 -37.09 -55.96
C ASP A 206 32.21 -37.88 -57.26
N ASP A 207 32.54 -39.18 -57.29
CA ASP A 207 32.26 -40.11 -58.40
C ASP A 207 30.77 -40.49 -58.51
N ILE A 208 30.01 -40.38 -57.42
CA ILE A 208 28.55 -40.62 -57.39
C ILE A 208 27.83 -39.32 -57.76
N LEU A 209 28.29 -38.18 -57.22
CA LEU A 209 27.80 -36.84 -57.57
C LEU A 209 28.02 -36.53 -59.07
N SER A 210 29.13 -36.94 -59.67
CA SER A 210 29.34 -36.76 -61.11
C SER A 210 28.39 -37.58 -62.01
N LYS A 211 27.82 -38.67 -61.47
CA LYS A 211 26.79 -39.49 -62.15
C LYS A 211 25.38 -38.93 -61.94
N LEU A 212 25.15 -38.22 -60.84
CA LEU A 212 23.89 -37.57 -60.47
C LEU A 212 24.01 -36.06 -60.73
N GLN A 213 23.81 -35.65 -61.98
CA GLN A 213 24.03 -34.27 -62.44
C GLN A 213 23.15 -33.22 -61.74
N ASP A 214 22.15 -33.64 -60.97
CA ASP A 214 21.13 -32.83 -60.30
C ASP A 214 21.39 -32.61 -58.79
N PHE A 215 22.45 -33.18 -58.22
CA PHE A 215 22.77 -33.08 -56.79
C PHE A 215 23.84 -32.01 -56.51
N GLU A 216 23.46 -30.97 -55.75
CA GLU A 216 24.36 -29.90 -55.32
C GLU A 216 24.57 -29.94 -53.80
N PHE A 217 25.82 -30.07 -53.35
CA PHE A 217 26.12 -30.03 -51.92
C PHE A 217 25.87 -28.62 -51.35
N ALA A 218 25.11 -28.54 -50.25
CA ALA A 218 24.80 -27.28 -49.57
C ALA A 218 25.78 -27.02 -48.41
N PHE A 219 25.73 -27.84 -47.37
CA PHE A 219 26.60 -27.77 -46.20
C PHE A 219 26.53 -29.07 -45.39
N SER A 220 27.38 -29.20 -44.38
CA SER A 220 27.35 -30.28 -43.40
C SER A 220 27.15 -29.72 -42.00
N ASP A 221 26.46 -30.47 -41.16
CA ASP A 221 26.24 -30.16 -39.74
C ASP A 221 26.64 -31.35 -38.88
N GLU A 222 27.24 -31.10 -37.72
CA GLU A 222 27.69 -32.13 -36.77
C GLU A 222 26.92 -31.96 -35.46
N ASP A 223 25.86 -32.77 -35.29
CA ASP A 223 25.04 -32.83 -34.07
C ASP A 223 25.49 -34.03 -33.23
N GLY A 224 26.41 -33.81 -32.29
CA GLY A 224 26.90 -34.86 -31.38
C GLY A 224 27.72 -35.94 -32.11
N ASP A 225 27.33 -37.20 -31.97
CA ASP A 225 27.96 -38.35 -32.67
C ASP A 225 27.42 -38.56 -34.10
N SER A 226 26.44 -37.76 -34.55
CA SER A 226 25.81 -37.90 -35.88
C SER A 226 26.26 -36.79 -36.84
N LYS A 227 26.76 -37.19 -38.02
CA LYS A 227 27.10 -36.25 -39.11
C LYS A 227 25.95 -36.15 -40.09
N LYS A 228 25.56 -34.93 -40.45
CA LYS A 228 24.48 -34.66 -41.42
C LYS A 228 25.04 -33.91 -42.62
N PHE A 229 24.75 -34.40 -43.82
CA PHE A 229 25.16 -33.77 -45.07
C PHE A 229 23.91 -33.35 -45.85
N PHE A 230 23.83 -32.07 -46.21
CA PHE A 230 22.67 -31.49 -46.89
C PHE A 230 22.96 -31.24 -48.37
N TYR A 231 22.00 -31.63 -49.21
CA TYR A 231 22.06 -31.50 -50.66
C TYR A 231 20.81 -30.83 -51.20
N ARG A 232 20.96 -30.06 -52.27
CA ARG A 232 19.87 -29.58 -53.11
C ARG A 232 19.74 -30.50 -54.31
N THR A 233 18.53 -31.02 -54.53
CA THR A 233 18.20 -31.81 -55.71
C THR A 233 17.22 -31.04 -56.59
N GLU A 234 16.96 -31.52 -57.81
CA GLU A 234 15.90 -30.96 -58.64
C GLU A 234 14.55 -31.00 -57.93
N LYS A 235 14.25 -32.10 -57.21
CA LYS A 235 13.03 -32.22 -56.40
C LYS A 235 12.96 -31.25 -55.24
N THR A 236 14.05 -31.01 -54.51
CA THR A 236 13.99 -30.02 -53.42
C THR A 236 13.80 -28.60 -53.96
N LYS A 237 14.37 -28.27 -55.13
CA LYS A 237 14.13 -27.00 -55.84
C LYS A 237 12.68 -26.87 -56.31
N GLU A 238 12.08 -27.95 -56.81
CA GLU A 238 10.64 -27.99 -57.15
C GLU A 238 9.77 -27.74 -55.90
N LEU A 239 10.10 -28.37 -54.77
CA LEU A 239 9.39 -28.18 -53.49
C LEU A 239 9.47 -26.73 -53.00
N ASP A 240 10.65 -26.09 -53.08
CA ASP A 240 10.81 -24.67 -52.73
C ASP A 240 9.93 -23.76 -53.60
N ASN A 241 9.83 -24.04 -54.91
CA ASN A 241 9.02 -23.26 -55.84
C ASN A 241 7.51 -23.47 -55.63
N LEU A 242 7.07 -24.69 -55.33
CA LEU A 242 5.66 -25.04 -55.17
C LEU A 242 5.12 -24.68 -53.79
N LEU A 243 5.82 -25.08 -52.73
CA LEU A 243 5.36 -24.98 -51.35
C LEU A 243 5.94 -23.73 -50.66
N GLY A 244 7.25 -23.55 -50.78
CA GLY A 244 8.00 -22.53 -50.05
C GLY A 244 7.89 -22.68 -48.53
N ASP A 245 7.96 -21.57 -47.79
CA ASP A 245 7.78 -21.55 -46.33
C ASP A 245 6.29 -21.51 -45.96
N ILE A 246 5.66 -22.69 -45.95
CA ILE A 246 4.24 -22.83 -45.58
C ILE A 246 4.01 -22.35 -44.14
N TYR A 247 4.94 -22.68 -43.23
CA TYR A 247 4.82 -22.32 -41.81
C TYR A 247 4.78 -20.79 -41.62
N HIS A 248 5.65 -20.04 -42.28
CA HIS A 248 5.61 -18.57 -42.21
C HIS A 248 4.37 -17.99 -42.86
N LYS A 249 3.88 -18.56 -43.97
CA LYS A 249 2.60 -18.12 -44.58
C LYS A 249 1.43 -18.28 -43.60
N ILE A 250 1.35 -19.42 -42.90
CA ILE A 250 0.34 -19.65 -41.85
C ILE A 250 0.46 -18.58 -40.76
N LEU A 251 1.67 -18.33 -40.25
CA LEU A 251 1.89 -17.33 -39.19
C LEU A 251 1.53 -15.91 -39.63
N ASP A 252 1.87 -15.52 -40.86
CA ASP A 252 1.58 -14.18 -41.37
C ASP A 252 0.08 -13.98 -41.59
N MET A 253 -0.63 -14.99 -42.10
CA MET A 253 -2.09 -14.96 -42.20
C MET A 253 -2.76 -14.88 -40.83
N GLU A 254 -2.31 -15.67 -39.85
CA GLU A 254 -2.83 -15.59 -38.48
C GLU A 254 -2.60 -14.20 -37.86
N ARG A 255 -1.42 -13.61 -38.07
CA ARG A 255 -1.13 -12.25 -37.60
C ARG A 255 -2.04 -11.23 -38.27
N ALA A 256 -2.31 -11.37 -39.57
CA ALA A 256 -3.21 -10.48 -40.30
C ALA A 256 -4.63 -10.56 -39.74
N ILE A 257 -5.18 -11.77 -39.59
CA ILE A 257 -6.52 -12.01 -39.01
C ILE A 257 -6.59 -11.46 -37.58
N THR A 258 -5.59 -11.74 -36.76
CA THR A 258 -5.55 -11.28 -35.36
C THR A 258 -5.48 -9.76 -35.30
N ARG A 259 -4.70 -9.11 -36.17
CA ARG A 259 -4.58 -7.65 -36.21
C ARG A 259 -5.88 -6.97 -36.66
N ASP A 260 -6.59 -7.57 -37.60
CA ASP A 260 -7.91 -7.12 -38.03
C ASP A 260 -8.93 -7.22 -36.89
N LEU A 261 -8.97 -8.38 -36.20
CA LEU A 261 -9.78 -8.59 -34.99
C LEU A 261 -9.51 -7.51 -33.92
N VAL A 262 -8.24 -7.20 -33.66
CA VAL A 262 -7.86 -6.17 -32.68
C VAL A 262 -8.36 -4.80 -33.10
N THR A 263 -8.31 -4.48 -34.38
CA THR A 263 -8.83 -3.22 -34.91
C THR A 263 -10.32 -3.08 -34.62
N HIS A 264 -11.10 -4.14 -34.83
CA HIS A 264 -12.52 -4.18 -34.46
C HIS A 264 -12.77 -4.10 -32.95
N ILE A 265 -11.97 -4.77 -32.12
CA ILE A 265 -12.10 -4.67 -30.65
C ILE A 265 -11.86 -3.23 -30.17
N LEU A 266 -10.92 -2.51 -30.79
CA LEU A 266 -10.55 -1.14 -30.40
C LEU A 266 -11.67 -0.12 -30.68
N GLU A 267 -12.58 -0.40 -31.61
CA GLU A 267 -13.80 0.40 -31.81
C GLU A 267 -14.66 0.45 -30.53
N PHE A 268 -14.61 -0.61 -29.72
CA PHE A 268 -15.33 -0.76 -28.45
C PHE A 268 -14.48 -0.43 -27.22
N HIS A 269 -13.34 0.24 -27.40
CA HIS A 269 -12.43 0.56 -26.29
C HIS A 269 -13.11 1.39 -25.18
N VAL A 270 -14.00 2.32 -25.52
CA VAL A 270 -14.71 3.17 -24.54
C VAL A 270 -15.66 2.35 -23.65
N PRO A 271 -16.59 1.53 -24.19
CA PRO A 271 -17.37 0.58 -23.38
C PRO A 271 -16.52 -0.32 -22.50
N ILE A 272 -15.45 -0.92 -23.04
CA ILE A 272 -14.56 -1.81 -22.27
C ILE A 272 -13.95 -1.07 -21.09
N LEU A 273 -13.42 0.14 -21.28
CA LEU A 273 -12.85 0.93 -20.19
C LEU A 273 -13.88 1.32 -19.13
N LYS A 274 -15.11 1.62 -19.52
CA LYS A 274 -16.20 1.92 -18.57
C LYS A 274 -16.51 0.70 -17.69
N ALA A 275 -16.68 -0.48 -18.29
CA ALA A 275 -16.91 -1.73 -17.56
C ALA A 275 -15.75 -2.08 -16.61
N VAL A 276 -14.51 -1.87 -17.05
CA VAL A 276 -13.32 -2.09 -16.21
C VAL A 276 -13.23 -1.10 -15.05
N THR A 277 -13.52 0.17 -15.30
CA THR A 277 -13.52 1.21 -14.26
C THR A 277 -14.59 0.94 -13.22
N PHE A 278 -15.77 0.50 -13.68
CA PHE A 278 -16.85 0.03 -12.82
C PHE A 278 -16.41 -1.15 -11.95
N ALA A 279 -15.78 -2.19 -12.53
CA ALA A 279 -15.29 -3.32 -11.77
C ALA A 279 -14.25 -2.93 -10.71
N ALA A 280 -13.43 -1.91 -10.99
CA ALA A 280 -12.50 -1.36 -10.00
C ALA A 280 -13.21 -0.60 -8.87
N GLU A 281 -14.26 0.18 -9.16
CA GLU A 281 -15.09 0.86 -8.17
C GLU A 281 -15.87 -0.13 -7.30
N LEU A 282 -16.37 -1.19 -7.92
CA LEU A 282 -17.05 -2.30 -7.24
C LEU A 282 -16.09 -3.04 -6.29
N ASP A 283 -14.88 -3.38 -6.74
CA ASP A 283 -13.83 -4.00 -5.91
C ASP A 283 -13.49 -3.14 -4.68
N CYS A 284 -13.36 -1.82 -4.85
CA CYS A 284 -13.17 -0.90 -3.73
C CYS A 284 -14.33 -0.94 -2.73
N SER A 285 -15.57 -0.87 -3.23
CA SER A 285 -16.77 -0.82 -2.40
C SER A 285 -16.99 -2.12 -1.61
N LEU A 286 -16.79 -3.27 -2.25
CA LEU A 286 -16.84 -4.58 -1.61
C LEU A 286 -15.75 -4.71 -0.53
N SER A 287 -14.54 -4.21 -0.80
CA SER A 287 -13.44 -4.22 0.16
C SER A 287 -13.76 -3.39 1.40
N LEU A 288 -14.32 -2.18 1.22
CA LEU A 288 -14.74 -1.33 2.33
C LEU A 288 -15.89 -1.95 3.13
N ALA A 289 -16.86 -2.59 2.47
CA ALA A 289 -17.96 -3.29 3.15
C ALA A 289 -17.46 -4.49 3.96
N LEU A 290 -16.49 -5.26 3.44
CA LEU A 290 -15.88 -6.37 4.18
C LEU A 290 -15.17 -5.90 5.45
N VAL A 291 -14.34 -4.86 5.35
CA VAL A 291 -13.63 -4.30 6.50
C VAL A 291 -14.63 -3.75 7.51
N ALA A 292 -15.67 -3.06 7.04
CA ALA A 292 -16.70 -2.52 7.92
C ALA A 292 -17.40 -3.62 8.73
N ARG A 293 -17.72 -4.74 8.08
CA ARG A 293 -18.32 -5.90 8.76
C ARG A 293 -17.38 -6.57 9.75
N GLN A 294 -16.14 -6.85 9.33
CA GLN A 294 -15.16 -7.57 10.14
C GLN A 294 -14.80 -6.82 11.42
N ASN A 295 -14.74 -5.49 11.36
CA ASN A 295 -14.28 -4.65 12.47
C ASN A 295 -15.42 -3.88 13.16
N ASN A 296 -16.68 -4.23 12.86
CA ASN A 296 -17.88 -3.57 13.37
C ASN A 296 -17.85 -2.05 13.20
N TYR A 297 -17.55 -1.58 11.99
CA TYR A 297 -17.60 -0.15 11.68
C TYR A 297 -19.04 0.29 11.44
N VAL A 298 -19.30 1.54 11.77
CA VAL A 298 -20.61 2.17 11.63
C VAL A 298 -20.63 3.15 10.45
N ARG A 299 -21.81 3.31 9.84
CA ARG A 299 -22.05 4.35 8.84
C ARG A 299 -21.93 5.74 9.48
N PRO A 300 -20.99 6.60 9.06
CA PRO A 300 -20.95 7.98 9.52
C PRO A 300 -22.11 8.79 8.89
N ILE A 301 -22.59 9.79 9.61
CA ILE A 301 -23.49 10.82 9.10
C ILE A 301 -22.63 12.00 8.66
N LEU A 302 -22.59 12.27 7.36
CA LEU A 302 -21.86 13.41 6.81
C LEU A 302 -22.79 14.61 6.66
N THR A 303 -22.34 15.78 7.11
CA THR A 303 -23.14 17.01 7.11
C THR A 303 -22.35 18.22 6.61
N SER A 304 -23.04 19.25 6.15
CA SER A 304 -22.42 20.54 5.81
C SER A 304 -22.21 21.44 7.04
N GLU A 305 -22.82 21.07 8.17
CA GLU A 305 -22.69 21.72 9.47
C GLU A 305 -21.29 21.51 10.04
N ASP A 306 -20.84 22.44 10.87
CA ASP A 306 -19.49 22.46 11.42
C ASP A 306 -19.40 21.64 12.71
N VAL A 307 -19.79 20.37 12.64
CA VAL A 307 -19.90 19.45 13.79
C VAL A 307 -18.91 18.29 13.69
N LEU A 308 -18.43 17.81 14.83
CA LEU A 308 -17.71 16.55 14.96
C LEU A 308 -18.16 15.85 16.24
N ASP A 309 -18.99 14.83 16.10
CA ASP A 309 -19.49 14.01 17.21
C ASP A 309 -19.15 12.54 16.93
N ILE A 310 -18.21 11.99 17.69
CA ILE A 310 -17.77 10.60 17.61
C ILE A 310 -18.09 9.96 18.96
N ARG A 311 -18.86 8.87 18.95
CA ARG A 311 -19.18 8.06 20.12
C ARG A 311 -18.37 6.78 20.12
N ASN A 312 -17.66 6.51 21.21
CA ASN A 312 -16.81 5.33 21.36
C ASN A 312 -15.91 5.09 20.14
N GLY A 313 -15.23 6.15 19.68
CA GLY A 313 -14.29 6.03 18.58
C GLY A 313 -13.14 5.09 18.93
N ARG A 314 -12.61 4.38 17.92
CA ARG A 314 -11.46 3.47 18.03
C ARG A 314 -10.42 3.77 16.98
N HIS A 315 -9.15 3.54 17.30
CA HIS A 315 -8.07 3.77 16.35
C HIS A 315 -7.91 2.56 15.41
N VAL A 316 -8.23 2.74 14.12
CA VAL A 316 -8.20 1.71 13.05
C VAL A 316 -7.04 0.70 13.14
N LEU A 317 -5.80 1.18 13.29
CA LEU A 317 -4.63 0.30 13.31
C LEU A 317 -4.27 -0.21 14.73
N GLN A 318 -4.23 0.69 15.72
CA GLN A 318 -3.89 0.33 17.09
C GLN A 318 -4.84 -0.71 17.70
N GLU A 319 -6.14 -0.68 17.38
CA GLU A 319 -7.09 -1.69 17.88
C GLU A 319 -6.73 -3.12 17.45
N MET A 320 -6.02 -3.28 16.34
CA MET A 320 -5.56 -4.59 15.84
C MET A 320 -4.29 -5.10 16.53
N THR A 321 -3.67 -4.28 17.39
CA THR A 321 -2.38 -4.58 18.02
C THR A 321 -2.48 -4.87 19.51
N VAL A 322 -3.68 -4.75 20.07
CA VAL A 322 -3.96 -4.91 21.51
C VAL A 322 -5.18 -5.79 21.70
N ASP A 323 -5.21 -6.57 22.78
CA ASP A 323 -6.35 -7.46 23.08
C ASP A 323 -7.63 -6.67 23.43
N THR A 324 -7.48 -5.50 24.05
CA THR A 324 -8.60 -4.63 24.42
C THR A 324 -8.23 -3.19 24.16
N PHE A 325 -8.96 -2.55 23.25
CA PHE A 325 -8.80 -1.13 22.93
C PHE A 325 -9.83 -0.29 23.71
N ILE A 326 -9.37 0.73 24.43
CA ILE A 326 -10.26 1.66 25.15
C ILE A 326 -10.77 2.73 24.19
N HIS A 327 -12.06 2.68 23.91
CA HIS A 327 -12.74 3.64 23.05
C HIS A 327 -12.97 5.00 23.74
N ASN A 328 -13.01 6.07 22.95
CA ASN A 328 -13.13 7.44 23.45
C ASN A 328 -14.12 8.28 22.63
N ASP A 329 -14.86 9.14 23.31
CA ASP A 329 -15.76 10.10 22.68
C ASP A 329 -15.02 11.36 22.21
N THR A 330 -15.56 12.04 21.21
CA THR A 330 -15.08 13.36 20.75
C THR A 330 -16.27 14.22 20.36
N LYS A 331 -16.41 15.42 20.96
CA LYS A 331 -17.56 16.31 20.74
C LYS A 331 -17.15 17.76 20.49
N ILE A 332 -16.97 18.12 19.23
CA ILE A 332 -16.60 19.47 18.81
C ILE A 332 -17.75 20.09 18.01
N TYR A 333 -18.48 21.00 18.64
CA TYR A 333 -19.54 21.82 18.04
C TYR A 333 -19.03 23.25 17.80
N ASP A 334 -19.91 24.25 17.83
CA ASP A 334 -19.54 25.65 17.62
C ASP A 334 -18.73 26.25 18.78
N GLU A 335 -19.07 25.90 20.02
CA GLU A 335 -18.34 26.37 21.20
C GLU A 335 -17.28 25.37 21.69
N GLY A 336 -16.12 25.90 22.07
CA GLY A 336 -15.03 25.09 22.63
C GLY A 336 -14.36 24.20 21.60
N ARG A 337 -13.87 24.78 20.49
CA ARG A 337 -13.26 24.04 19.37
C ARG A 337 -11.79 23.68 19.56
N ILE A 338 -11.15 24.23 20.59
CA ILE A 338 -9.73 24.01 20.89
C ILE A 338 -9.63 23.11 22.11
N TYR A 339 -9.18 21.87 21.90
CA TYR A 339 -8.98 20.90 22.96
C TYR A 339 -7.51 20.88 23.35
N ILE A 340 -7.22 21.20 24.62
CA ILE A 340 -5.90 21.02 25.22
C ILE A 340 -5.92 19.74 26.03
N ILE A 341 -5.18 18.74 25.56
CA ILE A 341 -5.14 17.38 26.08
C ILE A 341 -3.80 17.18 26.79
N THR A 342 -3.88 16.89 28.07
CA THR A 342 -2.72 16.67 28.94
C THR A 342 -2.70 15.28 29.53
N GLY A 343 -1.56 14.90 30.09
CA GLY A 343 -1.42 13.63 30.78
C GLY A 343 -0.02 13.03 30.60
N PRO A 344 0.25 11.93 31.32
CA PRO A 344 1.54 11.24 31.29
C PRO A 344 1.98 10.85 29.88
N ASN A 345 3.28 10.69 29.68
CA ASN A 345 3.75 9.93 28.52
C ASN A 345 3.19 8.52 28.60
N TYR A 346 2.97 7.89 27.45
CA TYR A 346 2.36 6.57 27.34
C TYR A 346 0.85 6.48 27.68
N SER A 347 0.20 7.57 28.11
CA SER A 347 -1.24 7.56 28.47
C SER A 347 -2.23 7.52 27.29
N GLY A 348 -1.75 7.47 26.04
CA GLY A 348 -2.59 7.37 24.83
C GLY A 348 -2.96 8.70 24.15
N LYS A 349 -2.43 9.85 24.59
CA LYS A 349 -2.71 11.18 24.01
C LYS A 349 -2.60 11.23 22.47
N SER A 350 -1.45 10.82 21.93
CA SER A 350 -1.18 10.83 20.48
C SER A 350 -2.08 9.87 19.72
N ILE A 351 -2.43 8.72 20.31
CA ILE A 351 -3.33 7.72 19.71
C ILE A 351 -4.73 8.31 19.58
N TYR A 352 -5.23 8.99 20.62
CA TYR A 352 -6.54 9.64 20.61
C TYR A 352 -6.68 10.68 19.47
N ILE A 353 -5.72 11.60 19.33
CA ILE A 353 -5.84 12.64 18.30
C ILE A 353 -5.70 12.07 16.87
N LYS A 354 -4.85 11.05 16.68
CA LYS A 354 -4.72 10.32 15.41
C LYS A 354 -5.98 9.56 15.07
N GLN A 355 -6.61 8.93 16.06
CA GLN A 355 -7.89 8.26 15.90
C GLN A 355 -8.96 9.19 15.35
N VAL A 356 -9.11 10.39 15.94
CA VAL A 356 -10.11 11.37 15.48
C VAL A 356 -9.85 11.74 14.02
N ALA A 357 -8.61 12.06 13.65
CA ALA A 357 -8.28 12.38 12.27
C ALA A 357 -8.50 11.22 11.30
N LEU A 358 -8.20 9.97 11.69
CA LEU A 358 -8.46 8.79 10.86
C LEU A 358 -9.95 8.56 10.64
N ILE A 359 -10.79 8.77 11.65
CA ILE A 359 -12.26 8.67 11.53
C ILE A 359 -12.78 9.74 10.56
N VAL A 360 -12.32 10.99 10.71
CA VAL A 360 -12.68 12.08 9.79
C VAL A 360 -12.21 11.78 8.37
N PHE A 361 -10.98 11.30 8.21
CA PHE A 361 -10.40 10.92 6.93
C PHE A 361 -11.19 9.80 6.24
N LEU A 362 -11.50 8.70 6.95
CA LEU A 362 -12.29 7.59 6.41
C LEU A 362 -13.71 8.03 6.03
N SER A 363 -14.31 8.93 6.80
CA SER A 363 -15.61 9.52 6.46
C SER A 363 -15.56 10.22 5.09
N HIS A 364 -14.51 11.01 4.82
CA HIS A 364 -14.30 11.70 3.53
C HIS A 364 -13.75 10.82 2.39
N VAL A 365 -13.33 9.60 2.70
CA VAL A 365 -13.13 8.55 1.69
C VAL A 365 -14.47 7.97 1.24
N GLY A 366 -15.53 8.09 2.06
CA GLY A 366 -16.80 7.41 1.86
C GLY A 366 -16.80 5.99 2.42
N SER A 367 -16.01 5.74 3.48
CA SER A 367 -15.97 4.48 4.21
C SER A 367 -16.81 4.56 5.48
N PHE A 368 -17.24 3.40 5.98
CA PHE A 368 -17.69 3.28 7.37
C PHE A 368 -16.49 3.47 8.33
N VAL A 369 -16.77 3.83 9.58
CA VAL A 369 -15.75 4.26 10.54
C VAL A 369 -15.76 3.45 11.85
N PRO A 370 -14.61 3.32 12.53
CA PRO A 370 -14.49 2.61 13.81
C PRO A 370 -15.07 3.42 14.98
N ALA A 371 -16.39 3.36 15.17
CA ALA A 371 -17.11 4.03 16.25
C ALA A 371 -18.44 3.30 16.52
N ASP A 372 -19.16 3.70 17.56
CA ASP A 372 -20.56 3.28 17.75
C ASP A 372 -21.52 4.21 17.00
N ALA A 373 -21.16 5.49 16.90
CA ALA A 373 -21.82 6.47 16.05
C ALA A 373 -20.84 7.59 15.69
N ALA A 374 -20.99 8.17 14.50
CA ALA A 374 -20.19 9.32 14.08
C ALA A 374 -21.02 10.30 13.24
N THR A 375 -21.00 11.57 13.61
CA THR A 375 -21.49 12.69 12.79
C THR A 375 -20.31 13.59 12.47
N VAL A 376 -19.99 13.74 11.19
CA VAL A 376 -18.79 14.43 10.72
C VAL A 376 -19.19 15.51 9.72
N GLY A 377 -18.94 16.76 10.09
CA GLY A 377 -19.02 17.90 9.20
C GLY A 377 -17.93 17.87 8.12
N LEU A 378 -18.23 18.42 6.96
CA LEU A 378 -17.25 18.53 5.87
C LEU A 378 -15.97 19.23 6.34
N THR A 379 -14.85 18.51 6.23
CA THR A 379 -13.53 18.95 6.66
C THR A 379 -12.68 19.25 5.43
N ASP A 380 -12.28 20.50 5.23
CA ASP A 380 -11.55 20.92 4.03
C ASP A 380 -10.09 20.44 4.03
N ARG A 381 -9.44 20.45 5.20
CA ARG A 381 -8.03 20.08 5.40
C ARG A 381 -7.82 19.46 6.77
N ILE A 382 -6.92 18.48 6.83
CA ILE A 382 -6.39 17.93 8.08
C ILE A 382 -4.92 18.34 8.16
N PHE A 383 -4.57 19.20 9.11
CA PHE A 383 -3.20 19.61 9.39
C PHE A 383 -2.64 18.78 10.55
N CYS A 384 -1.42 18.25 10.39
CA CYS A 384 -0.75 17.49 11.42
C CYS A 384 0.63 18.09 11.68
N ALA A 385 0.85 18.59 12.90
CA ALA A 385 2.16 18.93 13.43
C ALA A 385 2.51 17.87 14.48
N MET A 386 3.09 16.76 14.03
CA MET A 386 3.43 15.61 14.85
C MET A 386 4.85 15.20 14.50
N GLY A 387 5.79 15.36 15.44
CA GLY A 387 7.23 15.23 15.20
C GLY A 387 7.60 14.09 14.26
N SER A 388 8.09 14.44 13.07
CA SER A 388 8.46 13.46 12.05
C SER A 388 9.91 13.04 12.23
N LYS A 389 10.16 11.75 12.51
CA LYS A 389 11.50 11.15 12.46
C LYS A 389 11.93 10.90 11.01
N PHE A 390 12.13 11.95 10.23
CA PHE A 390 12.84 11.80 8.95
C PHE A 390 14.33 11.78 9.25
N MET A 391 14.93 10.58 9.25
CA MET A 391 16.38 10.39 9.40
C MET A 391 17.20 10.98 8.24
N THR A 392 16.54 11.46 7.18
CA THR A 392 17.15 11.96 5.94
C THR A 392 16.93 13.46 5.71
N ALA A 393 16.31 14.20 6.66
CA ALA A 393 16.08 15.63 6.49
C ALA A 393 17.30 16.45 6.97
N GLU A 394 17.80 17.36 6.13
CA GLU A 394 18.88 18.32 6.46
C GLU A 394 18.46 19.39 7.49
N GLN A 395 17.23 19.31 8.03
CA GLN A 395 16.63 20.32 8.90
C GLN A 395 16.40 19.77 10.31
N SER A 396 16.58 20.63 11.32
CA SER A 396 16.24 20.33 12.72
C SER A 396 14.77 19.93 12.85
N THR A 397 14.48 18.95 13.71
CA THR A 397 13.10 18.51 14.02
C THR A 397 12.23 19.68 14.47
N PHE A 398 12.78 20.61 15.26
CA PHE A 398 12.07 21.81 15.69
C PHE A 398 11.69 22.74 14.52
N MET A 399 12.56 22.87 13.51
CA MET A 399 12.29 23.69 12.32
C MET A 399 11.16 23.08 11.49
N ILE A 400 11.13 21.76 11.35
CA ILE A 400 10.07 21.05 10.63
C ILE A 400 8.72 21.28 11.33
N ASP A 401 8.67 21.12 12.66
CA ASP A 401 7.47 21.36 13.45
C ASP A 401 7.00 22.82 13.32
N LEU A 402 7.92 23.79 13.35
CA LEU A 402 7.61 25.21 13.20
C LEU A 402 7.05 25.53 11.80
N GLN A 403 7.59 24.91 10.74
CA GLN A 403 7.06 25.06 9.39
C GLN A 403 5.66 24.44 9.26
N GLN A 404 5.41 23.28 9.87
CA GLN A 404 4.09 22.63 9.88
C GLN A 404 3.04 23.49 10.61
N VAL A 405 3.39 24.02 11.79
CA VAL A 405 2.52 24.95 12.53
C VAL A 405 2.34 26.24 11.75
N GLY A 406 3.38 26.78 11.12
CA GLY A 406 3.30 27.97 10.27
C GLY A 406 2.36 27.80 9.07
N LEU A 407 2.40 26.63 8.41
CA LEU A 407 1.47 26.29 7.32
C LEU A 407 0.03 26.20 7.83
N MET A 408 -0.16 25.56 8.98
CA MET A 408 -1.45 25.42 9.65
C MET A 408 -2.04 26.78 9.98
N LEU A 409 -1.29 27.68 10.62
CA LEU A 409 -1.74 29.02 10.99
C LEU A 409 -2.14 29.88 9.76
N ARG A 410 -1.46 29.71 8.63
CA ARG A 410 -1.73 30.49 7.41
C ARG A 410 -2.93 29.99 6.60
N HIS A 411 -3.23 28.69 6.66
CA HIS A 411 -4.17 28.06 5.74
C HIS A 411 -5.35 27.33 6.40
N ALA A 412 -5.36 27.20 7.73
CA ALA A 412 -6.50 26.63 8.44
C ALA A 412 -7.73 27.52 8.30
N SER A 413 -8.86 26.91 7.94
CA SER A 413 -10.19 27.54 7.93
C SER A 413 -11.01 27.04 9.12
N SER A 414 -12.20 27.59 9.35
CA SER A 414 -13.09 27.11 10.42
C SER A 414 -13.50 25.63 10.26
N ARG A 415 -13.40 25.09 9.03
CA ARG A 415 -13.69 23.68 8.70
C ARG A 415 -12.47 22.77 8.76
N SER A 416 -11.30 23.30 9.05
CA SER A 416 -10.08 22.50 9.12
C SER A 416 -9.98 21.77 10.47
N LEU A 417 -9.39 20.56 10.43
CA LEU A 417 -8.97 19.83 11.62
C LEU A 417 -7.46 19.99 11.80
N CYS A 418 -7.05 20.50 12.95
CA CYS A 418 -5.67 20.81 13.28
C CYS A 418 -5.20 19.92 14.44
N LEU A 419 -4.18 19.11 14.21
CA LEU A 419 -3.56 18.27 15.23
C LEU A 419 -2.18 18.82 15.59
N LEU A 420 -1.94 19.07 16.87
CA LEU A 420 -0.62 19.41 17.41
C LEU A 420 -0.25 18.36 18.46
N ASP A 421 0.88 17.69 18.27
CA ASP A 421 1.36 16.66 19.19
C ASP A 421 2.75 17.05 19.72
N GLU A 422 2.77 17.50 20.97
CA GLU A 422 4.00 17.83 21.71
C GLU A 422 4.86 18.94 21.08
N PHE A 423 4.21 19.90 20.43
CA PHE A 423 4.87 21.08 19.86
C PHE A 423 5.63 21.88 20.94
N GLY A 424 6.85 22.33 20.61
CA GLY A 424 7.71 23.10 21.52
C GLY A 424 8.77 22.28 22.28
N LYS A 425 8.81 20.94 22.14
CA LYS A 425 9.81 20.08 22.81
C LYS A 425 11.27 20.24 22.34
N GLY A 426 11.49 20.73 21.11
CA GLY A 426 12.81 20.75 20.47
C GLY A 426 13.66 21.98 20.75
N THR A 427 13.28 22.83 21.71
CA THR A 427 13.94 24.10 22.04
C THR A 427 13.97 24.33 23.56
N LEU A 428 14.49 25.47 24.01
CA LEU A 428 14.41 25.90 25.41
C LEU A 428 12.95 25.86 25.89
N SER A 429 12.69 25.31 27.08
CA SER A 429 11.34 25.10 27.59
C SER A 429 10.51 26.40 27.61
N GLU A 430 11.11 27.52 27.97
CA GLU A 430 10.47 28.84 27.99
C GLU A 430 10.00 29.28 26.58
N ASP A 431 10.85 29.14 25.57
CA ASP A 431 10.51 29.43 24.18
C ASP A 431 9.42 28.48 23.66
N GLY A 432 9.51 27.19 24.02
CA GLY A 432 8.55 26.17 23.64
C GLY A 432 7.15 26.44 24.18
N ILE A 433 7.04 26.74 25.48
CA ILE A 433 5.77 27.09 26.14
C ILE A 433 5.23 28.41 25.57
N GLY A 434 6.09 29.41 25.37
CA GLY A 434 5.71 30.70 24.78
C GLY A 434 5.12 30.57 23.37
N LEU A 435 5.76 29.79 22.50
CA LEU A 435 5.28 29.53 21.14
C LEU A 435 3.98 28.72 21.13
N LEU A 436 3.87 27.71 22.01
CA LEU A 436 2.66 26.91 22.15
C LEU A 436 1.47 27.77 22.62
N GLY A 437 1.68 28.57 23.68
CA GLY A 437 0.69 29.51 24.20
C GLY A 437 0.28 30.55 23.15
N GLY A 438 1.25 31.14 22.44
CA GLY A 438 0.99 32.07 21.33
C GLY A 438 0.16 31.44 20.21
N THR A 439 0.44 30.19 19.84
CA THR A 439 -0.31 29.44 18.83
C THR A 439 -1.76 29.20 19.27
N ILE A 440 -1.96 28.78 20.52
CA ILE A 440 -3.30 28.55 21.09
C ILE A 440 -4.09 29.87 21.15
N ASN A 441 -3.47 30.93 21.65
CA ASN A 441 -4.09 32.25 21.76
C ASN A 441 -4.44 32.81 20.38
N TYR A 442 -3.61 32.59 19.36
CA TYR A 442 -3.94 32.94 17.98
C TYR A 442 -5.23 32.26 17.53
N PHE A 443 -5.34 30.93 17.66
CA PHE A 443 -6.58 30.24 17.30
C PHE A 443 -7.77 30.73 18.13
N ALA A 444 -7.61 30.93 19.44
CA ALA A 444 -8.67 31.42 20.31
C ALA A 444 -9.14 32.85 19.94
N SER A 445 -8.24 33.68 19.41
CA SER A 445 -8.56 35.04 18.95
C SER A 445 -9.38 35.05 17.65
N CYS A 446 -9.31 34.00 16.83
CA CYS A 446 -10.13 33.89 15.62
C CYS A 446 -11.62 33.82 15.97
N ASN A 447 -12.48 34.56 15.27
CA ASN A 447 -13.94 34.52 15.50
C ASN A 447 -14.48 33.08 15.42
N ASN A 448 -14.17 32.38 14.33
CA ASN A 448 -14.52 30.98 14.10
C ASN A 448 -13.24 30.15 13.94
N PRO A 449 -12.68 29.60 15.04
CA PRO A 449 -11.46 28.81 14.96
C PRO A 449 -11.68 27.47 14.23
N PRO A 450 -10.61 26.89 13.66
CA PRO A 450 -10.60 25.48 13.25
C PRO A 450 -10.89 24.56 14.45
N LYS A 451 -11.17 23.30 14.16
CA LYS A 451 -11.20 22.24 15.19
C LYS A 451 -9.75 21.90 15.54
N VAL A 452 -9.32 22.18 16.76
CA VAL A 452 -7.92 21.98 17.19
C VAL A 452 -7.86 20.91 18.27
N LEU A 453 -7.06 19.87 18.05
CA LEU A 453 -6.71 18.87 19.05
C LEU A 453 -5.21 18.99 19.35
N LEU A 454 -4.89 19.40 20.57
CA LEU A 454 -3.53 19.69 20.98
C LEU A 454 -3.14 18.81 22.16
N CYS A 455 -2.12 17.99 21.98
CA CYS A 455 -1.53 17.18 23.03
C CYS A 455 -0.26 17.85 23.55
N THR A 456 -0.17 18.05 24.86
CA THR A 456 1.05 18.56 25.50
C THR A 456 1.34 17.87 26.83
N HIS A 457 2.60 17.91 27.20
CA HIS A 457 3.14 17.49 28.49
C HIS A 457 3.60 18.70 29.33
N LEU A 458 3.58 19.91 28.74
CA LEU A 458 3.96 21.16 29.37
C LEU A 458 2.80 21.64 30.24
N SER A 459 2.77 21.23 31.52
CA SER A 459 1.75 21.66 32.48
C SER A 459 1.86 23.14 32.84
N GLU A 460 3.05 23.73 32.66
CA GLU A 460 3.36 25.15 32.88
C GLU A 460 2.50 26.05 32.00
N ILE A 461 1.95 25.53 30.88
CA ILE A 461 1.04 26.30 30.02
C ILE A 461 -0.24 26.74 30.75
N PHE A 462 -0.59 26.10 31.87
CA PHE A 462 -1.75 26.46 32.68
C PHE A 462 -1.48 27.60 33.66
N GLU A 463 -0.23 28.05 33.78
CA GLU A 463 0.08 29.26 34.53
C GLU A 463 -0.55 30.48 33.83
N VAL A 464 -1.03 31.43 34.65
CA VAL A 464 -1.92 32.53 34.23
C VAL A 464 -1.31 33.44 33.15
N SER A 465 0.00 33.37 32.93
CA SER A 465 0.74 34.19 31.96
C SER A 465 0.67 33.70 30.50
N TYR A 466 0.39 32.42 30.23
CA TYR A 466 0.59 31.84 28.89
C TYR A 466 -0.69 31.64 28.08
N LEU A 467 -1.85 31.47 28.71
CA LEU A 467 -3.14 31.23 28.05
C LEU A 467 -4.18 32.28 28.40
N GLN A 468 -4.86 32.81 27.38
CA GLN A 468 -6.03 33.66 27.60
C GLN A 468 -7.24 32.82 28.00
N GLU A 469 -7.99 33.29 29.01
CA GLU A 469 -9.28 32.69 29.36
C GLU A 469 -10.25 32.84 28.19
N SER A 470 -10.72 31.72 27.64
CA SER A 470 -11.58 31.70 26.46
C SER A 470 -12.54 30.52 26.52
N SER A 471 -13.83 30.77 26.29
CA SER A 471 -14.85 29.72 26.14
C SER A 471 -14.60 28.81 24.93
N LYS A 472 -13.70 29.21 24.02
CA LYS A 472 -13.29 28.42 22.85
C LYS A 472 -12.29 27.32 23.20
N ILE A 473 -11.70 27.34 24.40
CA ILE A 473 -10.71 26.38 24.88
C ILE A 473 -11.36 25.43 25.88
N LYS A 474 -11.20 24.12 25.66
CA LYS A 474 -11.63 23.05 26.57
C LYS A 474 -10.42 22.24 26.99
N TYR A 475 -10.39 21.87 28.28
CA TYR A 475 -9.28 21.13 28.88
C TYR A 475 -9.67 19.69 29.11
N TYR A 476 -8.80 18.78 28.67
CA TYR A 476 -8.95 17.35 28.88
C TYR A 476 -7.66 16.74 29.39
N THR A 477 -7.80 15.62 30.09
CA THR A 477 -6.68 14.81 30.53
C THR A 477 -6.94 13.32 30.32
N MET A 478 -5.88 12.54 30.11
CA MET A 478 -5.98 11.08 30.08
C MET A 478 -6.03 10.56 31.52
N SER A 479 -7.06 9.78 31.82
CA SER A 479 -7.34 9.27 33.16
C SER A 479 -6.28 8.27 33.62
N VAL A 480 -5.91 8.42 34.89
CA VAL A 480 -4.90 7.64 35.60
C VAL A 480 -5.52 7.16 36.90
N LEU A 481 -5.36 5.87 37.22
CA LEU A 481 -5.74 5.31 38.51
C LEU A 481 -4.50 5.21 39.40
N SER A 482 -4.58 5.75 40.61
CA SER A 482 -3.59 5.57 41.66
C SER A 482 -4.30 5.03 42.92
N PRO A 483 -3.84 3.93 43.53
CA PRO A 483 -4.58 3.25 44.59
C PRO A 483 -4.62 3.96 45.95
N ASP A 484 -3.99 5.13 46.13
CA ASP A 484 -4.21 5.99 47.30
C ASP A 484 -3.94 7.46 46.94
N ASP A 485 -4.93 8.34 47.05
CA ASP A 485 -4.83 9.80 46.83
C ASP A 485 -3.82 10.52 47.76
N ARG A 486 -3.10 9.77 48.62
CA ARG A 486 -2.30 10.30 49.74
C ARG A 486 -0.95 9.63 49.99
N ARG A 487 -0.45 8.73 49.13
CA ARG A 487 0.90 8.17 49.28
C ARG A 487 1.73 8.28 48.01
N THR A 488 2.96 8.74 48.21
CA THR A 488 4.06 8.90 47.26
C THR A 488 4.64 7.56 46.79
N ASP A 489 3.86 6.49 46.79
CA ASP A 489 4.32 5.19 46.32
C ASP A 489 4.08 5.15 44.81
N VAL A 490 5.16 5.45 44.10
CA VAL A 490 5.20 5.60 42.64
C VAL A 490 4.80 4.30 41.94
N GLU A 491 4.77 3.15 42.62
CA GLU A 491 4.80 1.82 42.01
C GLU A 491 3.48 1.33 41.37
N ASP A 492 2.31 1.88 41.72
CA ASP A 492 1.01 1.30 41.33
C ASP A 492 0.13 2.21 40.44
N ILE A 493 0.71 2.92 39.48
CA ILE A 493 -0.07 3.85 38.63
C ILE A 493 -0.53 3.14 37.35
N VAL A 494 -1.84 3.04 37.16
CA VAL A 494 -2.46 2.37 35.99
C VAL A 494 -3.04 3.41 35.03
N PHE A 495 -2.62 3.37 33.77
CA PHE A 495 -3.19 4.21 32.71
C PHE A 495 -4.50 3.62 32.20
N LEU A 496 -5.59 4.39 32.31
CA LEU A 496 -6.92 3.92 31.89
C LEU A 496 -7.23 4.20 30.42
N TYR A 497 -6.35 4.92 29.72
CA TYR A 497 -6.48 5.31 28.30
C TYR A 497 -7.81 6.02 27.94
N ARG A 498 -8.48 6.59 28.94
CA ARG A 498 -9.76 7.29 28.80
C ARG A 498 -9.57 8.79 28.90
N LEU A 499 -10.08 9.54 27.93
CA LEU A 499 -10.10 10.99 27.94
C LEU A 499 -11.21 11.48 28.87
N VAL A 500 -10.87 12.35 29.83
CA VAL A 500 -11.81 12.96 30.77
C VAL A 500 -11.65 14.48 30.79
N PRO A 501 -12.72 15.26 31.01
CA PRO A 501 -12.61 16.71 31.20
C PRO A 501 -11.73 17.03 32.41
N GLY A 502 -10.84 18.01 32.28
CA GLY A 502 -9.96 18.44 33.37
C GLY A 502 -8.55 18.79 32.91
N ARG A 503 -7.71 19.17 33.88
CA ARG A 503 -6.28 19.46 33.69
C ARG A 503 -5.47 18.44 34.48
N ALA A 504 -4.39 17.92 33.92
CA ALA A 504 -3.45 17.11 34.68
C ALA A 504 -2.75 17.99 35.75
N LEU A 505 -2.81 17.59 37.02
CA LEU A 505 -2.16 18.29 38.14
C LEU A 505 -0.78 17.73 38.48
N LEU A 506 -0.47 16.50 38.05
CA LEU A 506 0.74 15.78 38.45
C LEU A 506 1.53 15.30 37.22
N SER A 507 2.86 15.47 37.28
CA SER A 507 3.79 14.88 36.32
C SER A 507 4.21 13.50 36.81
N TYR A 508 4.05 12.49 35.96
CA TYR A 508 4.33 11.08 36.27
C TYR A 508 5.63 10.57 35.61
N GLY A 509 6.56 11.48 35.32
CA GLY A 509 7.81 11.15 34.62
C GLY A 509 8.67 10.11 35.36
N LEU A 510 8.78 10.23 36.69
CA LEU A 510 9.50 9.26 37.52
C LEU A 510 8.86 7.86 37.49
N HIS A 511 7.52 7.80 37.45
CA HIS A 511 6.81 6.54 37.30
C HIS A 511 7.08 5.88 35.95
N CYS A 512 7.07 6.65 34.85
CA CYS A 512 7.42 6.11 33.54
C CYS A 512 8.86 5.57 33.50
N ALA A 513 9.79 6.18 34.25
CA ALA A 513 11.15 5.65 34.39
C ALA A 513 11.19 4.33 35.18
N LEU A 514 10.38 4.20 36.23
CA LEU A 514 10.21 2.95 36.97
C LEU A 514 9.71 1.82 36.07
N LEU A 515 8.64 2.07 35.30
CA LEU A 515 8.09 1.11 34.33
C LEU A 515 9.09 0.71 33.25
N ALA A 516 10.02 1.61 32.90
CA ALA A 516 11.09 1.33 31.95
C ALA A 516 12.26 0.53 32.55
N GLY A 517 12.21 0.19 33.85
CA GLY A 517 13.23 -0.58 34.55
C GLY A 517 14.42 0.24 35.06
N VAL A 518 14.27 1.56 35.25
CA VAL A 518 15.29 2.40 35.90
C VAL A 518 15.40 2.04 37.38
N SER A 519 16.62 1.98 37.94
CA SER A 519 16.83 1.55 39.31
C SER A 519 16.17 2.48 40.34
N ALA A 520 15.67 1.90 41.43
CA ALA A 520 15.01 2.63 42.51
C ALA A 520 15.90 3.73 43.12
N GLU A 521 17.20 3.48 43.26
CA GLU A 521 18.18 4.47 43.75
C GLU A 521 18.24 5.72 42.86
N VAL A 522 18.24 5.54 41.54
CA VAL A 522 18.24 6.65 40.56
C VAL A 522 16.93 7.41 40.62
N ILE A 523 15.80 6.72 40.76
CA ILE A 523 14.48 7.33 40.85
C ILE A 523 14.34 8.14 42.14
N GLN A 524 14.78 7.58 43.27
CA GLN A 524 14.77 8.26 44.57
C GLN A 524 15.65 9.51 44.54
N ARG A 525 16.84 9.42 43.91
CA ARG A 525 17.70 10.58 43.71
C ARG A 525 17.02 11.62 42.81
N ALA A 526 16.43 11.21 41.69
CA ALA A 526 15.73 12.12 40.79
C ALA A 526 14.55 12.82 41.49
N ALA A 527 13.81 12.12 42.35
CA ALA A 527 12.76 12.71 43.19
C ALA A 527 13.31 13.78 44.13
N SER A 528 14.43 13.51 44.81
CA SER A 528 15.09 14.51 45.69
C SER A 528 15.58 15.74 44.93
N ILE A 529 16.07 15.56 43.70
CA ILE A 529 16.50 16.66 42.83
C ILE A 529 15.29 17.50 42.41
N LEU A 530 14.19 16.88 42.01
CA LEU A 530 12.97 17.60 41.61
C LEU A 530 12.38 18.41 42.78
N ASP A 531 12.34 17.85 43.99
CA ASP A 531 11.89 18.57 45.19
C ASP A 531 12.81 19.74 45.56
N ALA A 532 14.14 19.55 45.42
CA ALA A 532 15.10 20.63 45.65
C ALA A 532 14.99 21.76 44.61
N VAL A 533 14.82 21.43 43.33
CA VAL A 533 14.58 22.41 42.24
C VAL A 533 13.30 23.18 42.51
N GLY A 534 12.19 22.50 42.82
CA GLY A 534 10.91 23.15 43.09
C GLY A 534 10.95 24.11 44.29
N ASN A 535 11.83 23.85 45.26
CA ASN A 535 12.00 24.66 46.47
C ASN A 535 13.20 25.64 46.42
N ASN A 536 13.88 25.78 45.27
CA ASN A 536 15.11 26.59 45.13
C ASN A 536 16.19 26.27 46.19
N LYS A 537 16.36 24.98 46.54
CA LYS A 537 17.36 24.52 47.50
C LYS A 537 18.61 24.02 46.78
N ASN A 538 19.78 24.21 47.41
CA ASN A 538 21.04 23.65 46.91
C ASN A 538 21.03 22.11 47.02
N PHE A 539 21.59 21.43 46.01
CA PHE A 539 21.65 19.98 45.98
C PHE A 539 22.70 19.44 46.96
N GLU A 540 22.30 18.52 47.83
CA GLU A 540 23.27 17.73 48.59
C GLU A 540 23.97 16.72 47.67
N ARG A 541 25.31 16.69 47.73
CA ARG A 541 26.14 15.74 46.98
C ARG A 541 25.85 14.32 47.47
N LEU A 542 25.79 13.34 46.55
CA LEU A 542 25.76 11.93 46.94
C LEU A 542 27.08 11.59 47.65
N SER A 543 27.01 11.39 48.96
CA SER A 543 28.15 11.03 49.80
C SER A 543 28.34 9.51 49.78
N HIS A 544 29.37 9.03 49.09
CA HIS A 544 29.90 7.69 49.35
C HIS A 544 30.98 7.77 50.44
N GLU A 545 31.26 6.67 51.13
CA GLU A 545 32.23 6.61 52.26
C GLU A 545 33.58 7.26 51.89
N ASN A 546 34.07 7.01 50.68
CA ASN A 546 35.31 7.60 50.17
C ASN A 546 35.25 9.14 50.03
N ILE A 547 34.11 9.68 49.62
CA ILE A 547 33.92 11.13 49.46
C ILE A 547 33.76 11.78 50.83
N SER A 548 33.03 11.15 51.75
CA SER A 548 32.88 11.65 53.12
C SER A 548 34.21 11.63 53.88
N ALA A 549 35.05 10.61 53.68
CA ALA A 549 36.39 10.55 54.25
C ALA A 549 37.29 11.67 53.71
N LEU A 550 37.22 11.93 52.40
CA LEU A 550 37.96 13.01 51.76
C LEU A 550 37.48 14.39 52.22
N ASP A 551 36.18 14.59 52.39
CA ASP A 551 35.60 15.83 52.92
C ASP A 551 36.00 16.06 54.39
N GLN A 552 36.06 15.01 55.21
CA GLN A 552 36.61 15.10 56.58
C GLN A 552 38.10 15.44 56.57
N GLN A 553 38.88 14.87 55.65
CA GLN A 553 40.29 15.20 55.48
C GLN A 553 40.47 16.66 55.07
N TYR A 554 39.71 17.15 54.11
CA TYR A 554 39.76 18.54 53.66
C TYR A 554 39.29 19.52 54.73
N LYS A 555 38.24 19.17 55.47
CA LYS A 555 37.76 19.99 56.60
C LYS A 555 38.81 20.06 57.70
N GLY A 556 39.43 18.94 58.05
CA GLY A 556 40.56 18.90 59.00
C GLY A 556 41.78 19.70 58.52
N ALA A 557 42.08 19.68 57.21
CA ALA A 557 43.14 20.50 56.63
C ALA A 557 42.81 22.00 56.69
N ALA A 558 41.58 22.38 56.36
CA ALA A 558 41.11 23.76 56.44
C ALA A 558 41.14 24.31 57.87
N ASP A 559 40.67 23.52 58.84
CA ASP A 559 40.70 23.90 60.27
C ASP A 559 42.14 24.08 60.77
N LYS A 560 43.07 23.18 60.36
CA LYS A 560 44.50 23.32 60.65
C LYS A 560 45.12 24.55 60.01
N MET A 561 44.75 24.90 58.76
CA MET A 561 45.19 26.13 58.10
C MET A 561 44.70 27.38 58.83
N LEU A 562 43.44 27.39 59.27
CA LEU A 562 42.87 28.51 60.00
C LEU A 562 43.48 28.69 61.41
N ALA A 563 43.94 27.60 62.02
CA ALA A 563 44.58 27.61 63.34
C ALA A 563 46.10 27.89 63.30
N PHE A 564 46.72 28.01 62.12
CA PHE A 564 48.16 28.21 61.99
C PHE A 564 48.59 29.64 62.37
N ASP A 565 49.47 29.75 63.38
CA ASP A 565 50.04 31.04 63.79
C ASP A 565 51.16 31.47 62.83
N THR A 566 50.85 32.44 61.97
CA THR A 566 51.78 32.97 60.97
C THR A 566 52.97 33.74 61.55
N ALA A 567 52.93 34.14 62.83
CA ALA A 567 54.00 34.94 63.44
C ALA A 567 55.13 34.07 64.02
N ASN A 568 54.81 32.87 64.50
CA ASN A 568 55.75 31.98 65.20
C ASN A 568 55.85 30.57 64.58
N GLY A 569 54.96 30.22 63.65
CA GLY A 569 54.91 28.90 63.04
C GLY A 569 55.95 28.70 61.92
N ASN A 570 56.54 27.51 61.86
CA ASN A 570 57.39 27.11 60.73
C ASN A 570 56.52 26.55 59.60
N LEU A 571 56.41 27.31 58.51
CA LEU A 571 55.61 26.97 57.32
C LEU A 571 56.03 25.63 56.69
N SER A 572 57.32 25.31 56.68
CA SER A 572 57.84 24.08 56.06
C SER A 572 57.32 22.83 56.79
N ILE A 573 57.39 22.85 58.12
CA ILE A 573 56.92 21.75 58.98
C ILE A 573 55.40 21.63 58.91
N PHE A 574 54.69 22.77 58.87
CA PHE A 574 53.23 22.80 58.78
C PHE A 574 52.72 22.14 57.49
N PHE A 575 53.35 22.41 56.34
CA PHE A 575 52.97 21.80 55.07
C PHE A 575 53.37 20.32 54.98
N GLU A 576 54.49 19.90 55.58
CA GLU A 576 54.87 18.48 55.69
C GLU A 576 53.86 17.67 56.52
N ASP A 577 53.36 18.22 57.64
CA ASP A 577 52.34 17.58 58.49
C ASP A 577 50.94 17.58 57.87
N MET A 578 50.63 18.57 57.03
CA MET A 578 49.34 18.70 56.33
C MET A 578 49.23 17.80 55.10
N PHE A 579 50.32 17.68 54.33
CA PHE A 579 50.38 16.88 53.11
C PHE A 579 51.55 15.91 53.18
N PRO A 580 51.47 14.88 54.04
CA PRO A 580 52.53 13.89 54.12
C PRO A 580 52.69 13.25 52.74
N SER A 581 53.91 13.35 52.20
CA SER A 581 54.28 12.80 50.88
C SER A 581 53.82 11.35 50.80
N GLN A 582 52.81 11.06 49.98
CA GLN A 582 52.42 9.69 49.69
C GLN A 582 53.63 8.98 49.09
N ARG A 583 54.15 7.96 49.79
CA ARG A 583 55.03 6.94 49.24
C ARG A 583 54.23 5.72 48.86
#